data_AF-A0A5C5XYE5-F1
#
_entry.id   AF-A0A5C5XYE5-F1
#
_cell.length_a   1.000
_cell.length_b   1.000
_cell.length_c   1.000
_cell.angle_alpha   90.00
_cell.angle_beta   90.00
_cell.angle_gamma   90.00
#
_symmetry.space_group_name_H-M   'P 1'
#
loop_
_entity.id
_entity.type
_entity.pdbx_description
1 polymer ?
#
loop_
_entity_poly.entity_id
_entity_poly.type
_entity_poly.pdbx_seq_one_letter_code
_entity_poly.pdbx_strand_id
1 'polypeptide(L)'
;MMDLSPPPVSSIEEFREWIKRELLSAAIQCESVSIRDERVIFKGAKAGEFAVKFANHQRGGLLAKLASAYLPEIFGSTPQPQSVPADESAFRSPEIHPGTLVKAADRDNVGTVVDDLGHFCAVRFVSQDGNVAEVEIAKSMLRDLDGVPFSADQSDPIFKLVNAEELETGDFKIDYLIPGVLAGGQNAVLAGQFKTLKTSVGIDLALSLASGTSFLEQFPVAVDDAGIPRRRKVLFLTAESGLATIKETCLRVCEQRLVKLAAQRDYFTVTDRVPQLCNLSHVEQLMAIVKDNGFEVVVADPAYLMLDGERAGNVFAMGEQLRIFADIAAESDATPILIHHATKNNLNATDYQPLELKDLAWAGFAEFARQWLLLSRRERYAEGSGEHRLWLSVGGSAGHNGCWGLDVIEGHPDDVGGRRWEASIDSAKNSKEIAKQAAEAQREQRAADQEQKRQAKNRDKVVAAFRGIHPPRLTMKQIRVRGGLKTAAAEEVVGYMMRIEELKDAKVKAGNNQEYDGFELVVEQPRKATGDHRDLFTGTPGVPQ
;
A
#
# COMPACT_ATOMS: atom_id res chain seq x y z
N MET A 1 17.65 -13.77 -34.40
CA MET A 1 19.01 -13.35 -34.00
C MET A 1 19.04 -11.84 -34.06
N MET A 2 19.13 -11.17 -32.92
CA MET A 2 19.38 -9.72 -32.90
C MET A 2 20.80 -9.48 -33.41
N ASP A 3 20.98 -8.48 -34.27
CA ASP A 3 22.30 -8.03 -34.70
C ASP A 3 23.08 -7.52 -33.47
N LEU A 4 24.15 -8.23 -33.10
CA LEU A 4 24.99 -7.94 -31.93
C LEU A 4 26.14 -6.99 -32.26
N SER A 5 26.18 -6.47 -33.50
CA SER A 5 27.21 -5.52 -33.93
C SER A 5 26.99 -4.14 -33.29
N PRO A 6 28.05 -3.42 -32.89
CA PRO A 6 27.89 -2.04 -32.44
C PRO A 6 27.26 -1.19 -33.56
N PRO A 7 26.40 -0.22 -33.25
CA PRO A 7 25.87 0.69 -34.26
C PRO A 7 27.03 1.45 -34.92
N PRO A 8 26.91 1.86 -36.20
CA PRO A 8 27.93 2.70 -36.84
C PRO A 8 28.00 4.04 -36.10
N VAL A 9 28.97 4.16 -35.19
CA VAL A 9 29.21 5.36 -34.39
C VAL A 9 30.15 6.30 -35.13
N SER A 10 29.79 7.58 -35.14
CA SER A 10 30.45 8.62 -35.93
C SER A 10 31.55 9.37 -35.15
N SER A 11 31.66 9.14 -33.83
CA SER A 11 32.66 9.73 -32.95
C SER A 11 33.08 8.82 -31.78
N ILE A 12 34.21 9.14 -31.14
CA ILE A 12 34.74 8.42 -29.97
C ILE A 12 33.84 8.60 -28.73
N GLU A 13 33.22 9.77 -28.55
CA GLU A 13 32.24 10.00 -27.47
C GLU A 13 31.02 9.08 -27.59
N GLU A 14 30.43 8.94 -28.78
CA GLU A 14 29.27 8.07 -29.00
C GLU A 14 29.58 6.60 -28.68
N PHE A 15 30.78 6.16 -29.02
CA PHE A 15 31.26 4.82 -28.71
C PHE A 15 31.40 4.57 -27.20
N ARG A 16 31.88 5.58 -26.44
CA ARG A 16 32.02 5.49 -24.98
C ARG A 16 30.67 5.40 -24.27
N GLU A 17 29.71 6.22 -24.69
CA GLU A 17 28.35 6.19 -24.12
C GLU A 17 27.63 4.88 -24.45
N TRP A 18 27.85 4.33 -25.66
CA TRP A 18 27.36 2.99 -25.99
C TRP A 18 27.95 1.93 -25.06
N ILE A 19 29.28 1.88 -24.88
CA ILE A 19 29.93 0.92 -23.96
C ILE A 19 29.36 1.05 -22.54
N LYS A 20 29.20 2.28 -22.04
CA LYS A 20 28.68 2.55 -20.69
C LYS A 20 27.27 1.99 -20.52
N ARG A 21 26.37 2.27 -21.46
CA ARG A 21 24.98 1.76 -21.42
C ARG A 21 24.93 0.24 -21.45
N GLU A 22 25.76 -0.38 -22.29
CA GLU A 22 25.79 -1.83 -22.43
C GLU A 22 26.44 -2.52 -21.22
N LEU A 23 27.44 -1.91 -20.57
CA LEU A 23 28.01 -2.42 -19.31
C LEU A 23 27.02 -2.30 -18.14
N LEU A 24 26.24 -1.21 -18.08
CA LEU A 24 25.14 -1.07 -17.12
C LEU A 24 24.06 -2.13 -17.36
N SER A 25 23.69 -2.36 -18.63
CA SER A 25 22.76 -3.43 -18.99
C SER A 25 23.28 -4.81 -18.58
N ALA A 26 24.58 -5.05 -18.74
CA ALA A 26 25.21 -6.29 -18.30
C ALA A 26 25.21 -6.42 -16.77
N ALA A 27 25.49 -5.33 -16.04
CA ALA A 27 25.44 -5.32 -14.57
C ALA A 27 24.05 -5.66 -14.00
N ILE A 28 22.98 -5.40 -14.77
CA ILE A 28 21.60 -5.72 -14.38
C ILE A 28 21.22 -7.16 -14.77
N GLN A 29 21.69 -7.64 -15.92
CA GLN A 29 21.23 -8.91 -16.52
C GLN A 29 22.17 -10.09 -16.27
N CYS A 30 23.40 -9.84 -15.84
CA CYS A 30 24.35 -10.86 -15.43
C CYS A 30 24.35 -10.97 -13.91
N GLU A 31 24.50 -12.19 -13.39
CA GLU A 31 24.61 -12.48 -11.95
C GLU A 31 25.78 -11.74 -11.32
N SER A 32 26.87 -11.57 -12.06
CA SER A 32 27.93 -10.64 -11.69
C SER A 32 28.69 -10.15 -12.92
N VAL A 33 29.24 -8.95 -12.78
CA VAL A 33 30.24 -8.39 -13.69
C VAL A 33 31.45 -8.05 -12.83
N SER A 34 32.64 -8.54 -13.20
CA SER A 34 33.90 -8.31 -12.47
C SER A 34 35.01 -7.92 -13.44
N ILE A 35 36.10 -7.31 -12.95
CA ILE A 35 37.30 -7.04 -13.75
C ILE A 35 38.42 -7.94 -13.24
N ARG A 36 39.02 -8.76 -14.11
CA ARG A 36 40.21 -9.59 -13.82
C ARG A 36 41.14 -9.56 -15.02
N ASP A 37 42.46 -9.43 -14.78
CA ASP A 37 43.50 -9.42 -15.82
C ASP A 37 43.22 -8.49 -17.00
N GLU A 38 42.83 -7.25 -16.72
CA GLU A 38 42.42 -6.22 -17.70
C GLU A 38 41.24 -6.61 -18.60
N ARG A 39 40.42 -7.59 -18.19
CA ARG A 39 39.21 -8.02 -18.88
C ARG A 39 37.99 -7.89 -17.99
N VAL A 40 36.85 -7.58 -18.62
CA VAL A 40 35.54 -7.60 -17.96
C VAL A 40 34.96 -9.01 -18.08
N ILE A 41 34.66 -9.64 -16.95
CA ILE A 41 34.09 -10.98 -16.87
C ILE A 41 32.62 -10.85 -16.49
N PHE A 42 31.76 -11.50 -17.28
CA PHE A 42 30.31 -11.60 -17.04
C PHE A 42 29.99 -13.01 -16.54
N LYS A 43 29.10 -13.15 -15.55
CA LYS A 43 28.58 -14.45 -15.05
C LYS A 43 27.06 -14.51 -15.09
N GLY A 44 26.52 -15.72 -15.20
CA GLY A 44 25.08 -15.99 -15.21
C GLY A 44 24.46 -16.23 -16.59
N ALA A 45 23.15 -16.47 -16.61
CA ALA A 45 22.43 -16.95 -17.80
C ALA A 45 22.61 -16.10 -19.07
N LYS A 46 22.85 -14.79 -18.93
CA LYS A 46 23.10 -13.84 -20.03
C LYS A 46 24.57 -13.54 -20.32
N ALA A 47 25.50 -14.12 -19.56
CA ALA A 47 26.94 -13.85 -19.69
C ALA A 47 27.48 -14.13 -21.09
N GLY A 48 27.02 -15.22 -21.74
CA GLY A 48 27.45 -15.57 -23.09
C GLY A 48 27.11 -14.50 -24.13
N GLU A 49 25.93 -13.86 -24.02
CA GLU A 49 25.50 -12.80 -24.93
C GLU A 49 26.40 -11.56 -24.81
N PHE A 50 26.69 -11.12 -23.58
CA PHE A 50 27.57 -9.98 -23.35
C PHE A 50 29.05 -10.28 -23.63
N ALA A 51 29.52 -11.50 -23.35
CA ALA A 51 30.87 -11.93 -23.69
C ALA A 51 31.12 -11.88 -25.21
N VAL A 52 30.15 -12.35 -26.01
CA VAL A 52 30.20 -12.23 -27.48
C VAL A 52 30.15 -10.77 -27.92
N LYS A 53 29.22 -9.98 -27.35
CA LYS A 53 29.04 -8.56 -27.69
C LYS A 53 30.28 -7.71 -27.43
N PHE A 54 31.03 -8.02 -26.37
CA PHE A 54 32.24 -7.29 -26.01
C PHE A 54 33.55 -7.94 -26.47
N ALA A 55 33.52 -9.09 -27.13
CA ALA A 55 34.71 -9.87 -27.48
C ALA A 55 35.81 -9.05 -28.19
N ASN A 56 35.43 -8.18 -29.12
CA ASN A 56 36.36 -7.33 -29.88
C ASN A 56 36.90 -6.14 -29.07
N HIS A 57 36.22 -5.77 -27.98
CA HIS A 57 36.52 -4.60 -27.15
C HIS A 57 37.33 -4.94 -25.89
N GLN A 58 37.44 -6.23 -25.56
CA GLN A 58 38.30 -6.75 -24.49
C GLN A 58 39.81 -6.63 -24.82
N ARG A 59 40.17 -6.45 -26.10
CA ARG A 59 41.58 -6.36 -26.53
C ARG A 59 42.22 -5.05 -26.08
N GLY A 60 43.38 -5.13 -25.43
CA GLY A 60 44.17 -3.97 -25.01
C GLY A 60 43.67 -3.27 -23.74
N GLY A 61 42.81 -3.91 -22.95
CA GLY A 61 42.38 -3.43 -21.63
C GLY A 61 41.47 -2.19 -21.65
N LEU A 62 41.04 -1.72 -22.83
CA LEU A 62 40.21 -0.52 -22.97
C LEU A 62 38.86 -0.69 -22.26
N LEU A 63 38.19 -1.84 -22.43
CA LEU A 63 36.91 -2.10 -21.80
C LEU A 63 37.03 -2.16 -20.27
N ALA A 64 38.08 -2.77 -19.73
CA ALA A 64 38.33 -2.79 -18.29
C ALA A 64 38.58 -1.38 -17.74
N LYS A 65 39.38 -0.55 -18.42
CA LYS A 65 39.61 0.84 -18.02
C LYS A 65 38.31 1.66 -18.01
N LEU A 66 37.46 1.48 -19.01
CA LEU A 66 36.15 2.14 -19.08
C LEU A 66 35.19 1.61 -18.00
N ALA A 67 35.17 0.29 -17.75
CA ALA A 67 34.34 -0.32 -16.72
C ALA A 67 34.72 0.17 -15.31
N SER A 68 36.02 0.25 -15.00
CA SER A 68 36.51 0.82 -13.74
C SER A 68 36.16 2.30 -13.58
N ALA A 69 36.17 3.07 -14.68
CA ALA A 69 35.87 4.50 -14.65
C ALA A 69 34.37 4.79 -14.50
N TYR A 70 33.50 3.95 -15.07
CA TYR A 70 32.05 4.22 -15.10
C TYR A 70 31.25 3.52 -14.01
N LEU A 71 31.79 2.47 -13.38
CA LEU A 71 31.08 1.67 -12.37
C LEU A 71 31.93 1.44 -11.10
N PRO A 72 32.51 2.48 -10.48
CA PRO A 72 33.39 2.32 -9.31
C PRO A 72 32.68 1.67 -8.11
N GLU A 73 31.37 1.84 -7.95
CA GLU A 73 30.58 1.23 -6.87
C GLU A 73 30.37 -0.28 -7.04
N ILE A 74 30.46 -0.80 -8.27
CA ILE A 74 30.35 -2.24 -8.58
C ILE A 74 31.72 -2.93 -8.45
N PHE A 75 32.82 -2.19 -8.65
CA PHE A 75 34.17 -2.76 -8.76
C PHE A 75 35.16 -2.28 -7.66
N GLY A 76 34.75 -1.40 -6.76
CA GLY A 76 35.68 -0.64 -5.91
C GLY A 76 35.27 -0.51 -4.45
N SER A 77 35.40 -1.58 -3.67
CA SER A 77 35.73 -1.47 -2.24
C SER A 77 36.19 -2.81 -1.68
N THR A 78 37.48 -2.90 -1.36
CA THR A 78 38.05 -3.93 -0.48
C THR A 78 37.64 -3.59 0.97
N PRO A 79 36.94 -4.45 1.73
CA PRO A 79 36.61 -4.16 3.12
C PRO A 79 37.86 -4.34 4.00
N GLN A 80 38.15 -3.37 4.86
CA GLN A 80 39.00 -3.60 6.02
C GLN A 80 38.22 -4.36 7.11
N PRO A 81 38.83 -5.33 7.80
CA PRO A 81 38.14 -6.12 8.82
C PRO A 81 37.93 -5.27 10.08
N GLN A 82 36.66 -5.00 10.39
CA GLN A 82 36.26 -4.62 11.75
C GLN A 82 36.14 -5.90 12.58
N SER A 83 36.75 -5.89 13.76
CA SER A 83 36.73 -6.99 14.72
C SER A 83 35.32 -7.20 15.27
N VAL A 84 34.74 -8.38 15.00
CA VAL A 84 33.46 -8.85 15.56
C VAL A 84 33.72 -9.58 16.88
N PRO A 85 32.87 -9.45 17.92
CA PRO A 85 33.00 -10.19 19.17
C PRO A 85 32.79 -11.70 18.97
N ALA A 86 33.56 -12.49 19.71
CA ALA A 86 33.53 -13.95 19.68
C ALA A 86 32.31 -14.51 20.40
N ASP A 87 31.20 -14.72 19.70
CA ASP A 87 30.25 -15.82 19.94
C ASP A 87 29.33 -16.01 18.72
N GLU A 88 29.79 -16.76 17.70
CA GLU A 88 29.14 -16.88 16.38
C GLU A 88 29.04 -18.35 15.92
N SER A 89 28.94 -19.32 16.84
CA SER A 89 29.14 -20.74 16.50
C SER A 89 27.89 -21.56 16.17
N ALA A 90 26.74 -20.95 15.86
CA ALA A 90 25.50 -21.74 15.74
C ALA A 90 25.11 -22.18 14.31
N PHE A 91 25.50 -21.50 13.23
CA PHE A 91 25.02 -21.88 11.87
C PHE A 91 26.00 -21.61 10.71
N ARG A 92 27.30 -21.42 10.97
CA ARG A 92 28.28 -21.41 9.88
C ARG A 92 28.64 -22.85 9.49
N SER A 93 28.40 -23.22 8.24
CA SER A 93 29.01 -24.42 7.66
C SER A 93 30.52 -24.35 7.92
N PRO A 94 31.17 -25.44 8.34
CA PRO A 94 32.59 -25.40 8.71
C PRO A 94 33.42 -24.81 7.57
N GLU A 95 34.38 -23.96 7.93
CA GLU A 95 35.28 -23.33 6.97
C GLU A 95 36.14 -24.43 6.31
N ILE A 96 36.16 -24.46 4.99
CA ILE A 96 36.97 -25.38 4.19
C ILE A 96 38.09 -24.56 3.56
N HIS A 97 39.30 -24.68 4.11
CA HIS A 97 40.41 -23.84 3.68
C HIS A 97 40.77 -24.05 2.19
N PRO A 98 41.12 -22.96 1.46
CA PRO A 98 41.72 -23.07 0.14
C PRO A 98 42.92 -24.03 0.13
N GLY A 99 42.98 -24.87 -0.91
CA GLY A 99 43.95 -25.97 -1.03
C GLY A 99 43.43 -27.32 -0.55
N THR A 100 42.28 -27.39 0.13
CA THR A 100 41.68 -28.65 0.58
C THR A 100 41.21 -29.48 -0.62
N LEU A 101 41.57 -30.77 -0.64
CA LEU A 101 41.08 -31.72 -1.66
C LEU A 101 39.71 -32.25 -1.27
N VAL A 102 38.77 -32.20 -2.21
CA VAL A 102 37.37 -32.55 -2.00
C VAL A 102 36.83 -33.39 -3.16
N LYS A 103 35.90 -34.28 -2.87
CA LYS A 103 35.13 -35.06 -3.84
C LYS A 103 33.73 -34.46 -4.00
N ALA A 104 33.29 -34.28 -5.23
CA ALA A 104 31.89 -33.95 -5.52
C ALA A 104 31.04 -35.24 -5.47
N ALA A 105 29.95 -35.21 -4.70
CA ALA A 105 29.12 -36.38 -4.39
C ALA A 105 28.46 -37.04 -5.62
N ASP A 106 28.40 -36.36 -6.77
CA ASP A 106 27.72 -36.83 -7.96
C ASP A 106 28.64 -37.54 -8.97
N ARG A 107 29.98 -37.38 -8.89
CA ARG A 107 30.88 -37.78 -9.99
C ARG A 107 32.25 -38.36 -9.62
N ASP A 108 32.54 -38.67 -8.35
CA ASP A 108 33.86 -39.19 -7.89
C ASP A 108 35.08 -38.33 -8.33
N ASN A 109 34.82 -37.12 -8.83
CA ASN A 109 35.82 -36.20 -9.29
C ASN A 109 36.45 -35.53 -8.08
N VAL A 110 37.78 -35.58 -8.01
CA VAL A 110 38.57 -34.90 -6.98
C VAL A 110 38.92 -33.50 -7.48
N GLY A 111 38.56 -32.49 -6.70
CA GLY A 111 38.88 -31.10 -6.95
C GLY A 111 39.61 -30.47 -5.76
N THR A 112 40.20 -29.31 -5.98
CA THR A 112 40.87 -28.51 -4.94
C THR A 112 40.04 -27.27 -4.66
N VAL A 113 39.71 -27.01 -3.39
CA VAL A 113 39.04 -25.77 -2.99
C VAL A 113 39.95 -24.58 -3.29
N VAL A 114 39.45 -23.60 -4.01
CA VAL A 114 40.13 -22.35 -4.37
C VAL A 114 39.73 -21.25 -3.42
N ASP A 115 38.47 -21.24 -3.00
CA ASP A 115 37.91 -20.22 -2.11
C ASP A 115 36.72 -20.78 -1.33
N ASP A 116 36.54 -20.30 -0.10
CA ASP A 116 35.37 -20.59 0.74
C ASP A 116 34.41 -19.40 0.65
N LEU A 117 33.21 -19.65 0.12
CA LEU A 117 32.19 -18.63 -0.13
C LEU A 117 31.02 -18.76 0.87
N GLY A 118 31.26 -19.30 2.07
CA GLY A 118 30.24 -19.49 3.10
C GLY A 118 29.57 -20.85 2.99
N HIS A 119 28.40 -20.94 2.35
CA HIS A 119 27.70 -22.22 2.14
C HIS A 119 28.19 -22.99 0.89
N PHE A 120 29.00 -22.33 0.06
CA PHE A 120 29.58 -22.88 -1.16
C PHE A 120 31.11 -22.83 -1.10
N CYS A 121 31.76 -23.67 -1.90
CA CYS A 121 33.18 -23.54 -2.20
C CYS A 121 33.37 -23.41 -3.71
N ALA A 122 34.30 -22.54 -4.11
CA ALA A 122 34.83 -22.58 -5.46
C ALA A 122 35.81 -23.76 -5.55
N VAL A 123 35.51 -24.78 -6.33
CA VAL A 123 36.33 -26.00 -6.44
C VAL A 123 36.90 -26.10 -7.85
N ARG A 124 38.23 -26.23 -7.92
CA ARG A 124 38.97 -26.45 -9.16
C ARG A 124 39.12 -27.94 -9.43
N PHE A 125 38.57 -28.41 -10.54
CA PHE A 125 38.76 -29.76 -11.06
C PHE A 125 39.78 -29.76 -12.19
N VAL A 126 40.60 -30.81 -12.25
CA VAL A 126 41.53 -31.05 -13.35
C VAL A 126 41.18 -32.40 -13.97
N SER A 127 40.80 -32.41 -15.25
CA SER A 127 40.50 -33.66 -15.96
C SER A 127 41.77 -34.45 -16.29
N GLN A 128 41.62 -35.72 -16.67
CA GLN A 128 42.75 -36.57 -17.12
C GLN A 128 43.48 -35.98 -18.34
N ASP A 129 42.77 -35.24 -19.19
CA ASP A 129 43.32 -34.54 -20.35
C ASP A 129 43.97 -33.18 -20.01
N GLY A 130 44.05 -32.82 -18.73
CA GLY A 130 44.67 -31.57 -18.25
C GLY A 130 43.80 -30.33 -18.35
N ASN A 131 42.50 -30.47 -18.65
CA ASN A 131 41.57 -29.34 -18.67
C ASN A 131 41.19 -28.94 -17.25
N VAL A 132 41.21 -27.63 -16.97
CA VAL A 132 40.91 -27.07 -15.65
C VAL A 132 39.54 -26.39 -15.68
N ALA A 133 38.67 -26.72 -14.74
CA ALA A 133 37.38 -26.08 -14.55
C ALA A 133 37.19 -25.69 -13.09
N GLU A 134 36.84 -24.44 -12.83
CA GLU A 134 36.42 -23.98 -11.49
C GLU A 134 34.90 -23.94 -11.45
N VAL A 135 34.33 -24.68 -10.50
CA VAL A 135 32.89 -24.83 -10.33
C VAL A 135 32.55 -24.48 -8.89
N GLU A 136 31.51 -23.68 -8.71
CA GLU A 136 30.97 -23.41 -7.39
C GLU A 136 30.06 -24.57 -6.97
N ILE A 137 30.38 -25.19 -5.83
CA ILE A 137 29.68 -26.37 -5.33
C ILE A 137 29.26 -26.12 -3.89
N ALA A 138 28.02 -26.45 -3.56
CA ALA A 138 27.50 -26.38 -2.20
C ALA A 138 28.32 -27.30 -1.27
N LYS A 139 28.68 -26.83 -0.07
CA LYS A 139 29.43 -27.64 0.91
C LYS A 139 28.72 -28.94 1.28
N SER A 140 27.40 -28.97 1.21
CA SER A 140 26.57 -30.18 1.39
C SER A 140 26.80 -31.26 0.33
N MET A 141 27.34 -30.89 -0.84
CA MET A 141 27.71 -31.82 -1.92
C MET A 141 29.20 -32.20 -1.91
N LEU A 142 29.99 -31.64 -0.99
CA LEU A 142 31.41 -31.94 -0.87
C LEU A 142 31.65 -33.03 0.18
N ARG A 143 32.55 -33.94 -0.16
CA ARG A 143 33.08 -35.00 0.71
C ARG A 143 34.59 -34.90 0.77
N ASP A 144 35.21 -35.31 1.86
CA ASP A 144 36.66 -35.48 1.91
C ASP A 144 37.10 -36.66 1.03
N LEU A 145 38.42 -36.92 0.96
CA LEU A 145 38.95 -38.01 0.14
C LEU A 145 38.48 -39.39 0.61
N ASP A 146 38.14 -39.53 1.90
CA ASP A 146 37.64 -40.76 2.52
C ASP A 146 36.10 -40.88 2.39
N GLY A 147 35.43 -39.88 1.81
CA GLY A 147 33.99 -39.87 1.53
C GLY A 147 33.14 -39.26 2.65
N VAL A 148 33.76 -38.64 3.67
CA VAL A 148 33.05 -38.00 4.79
C VAL A 148 32.51 -36.63 4.37
N PRO A 149 31.22 -36.33 4.61
CA PRO A 149 30.65 -35.00 4.35
C PRO A 149 31.36 -33.89 5.11
N PHE A 150 31.70 -32.80 4.41
CA PHE A 150 32.27 -31.61 5.05
C PHE A 150 31.25 -30.82 5.85
N SER A 151 29.98 -30.80 5.43
CA SER A 151 28.88 -30.48 6.34
C SER A 151 28.30 -31.78 6.87
N ALA A 152 28.28 -31.95 8.20
CA ALA A 152 27.31 -32.85 8.78
C ALA A 152 25.94 -32.36 8.31
N ASP A 153 25.25 -33.15 7.48
CA ASP A 153 23.86 -32.90 7.09
C ASP A 153 23.01 -33.04 8.36
N GLN A 154 23.04 -32.01 9.20
CA GLN A 154 22.04 -31.71 10.21
C GLN A 154 21.08 -30.66 9.65
N SER A 155 20.90 -30.61 8.32
CA SER A 155 19.70 -29.95 7.81
C SER A 155 18.54 -30.81 8.25
N ASP A 156 17.63 -30.24 9.03
CA ASP A 156 16.35 -30.87 9.31
C ASP A 156 15.74 -31.39 8.00
N PRO A 157 15.16 -32.59 7.99
CA PRO A 157 14.61 -33.15 6.77
C PRO A 157 13.57 -32.18 6.18
N ILE A 158 13.75 -31.82 4.90
CA ILE A 158 12.87 -30.90 4.16
C ILE A 158 11.40 -31.34 4.27
N PHE A 159 11.16 -32.66 4.29
CA PHE A 159 9.84 -33.24 4.50
C PHE A 159 9.78 -33.91 5.86
N LYS A 160 9.18 -33.23 6.83
CA LYS A 160 8.79 -33.85 8.09
C LYS A 160 7.49 -34.63 7.88
N LEU A 161 7.59 -35.96 7.84
CA LEU A 161 6.41 -36.82 7.74
C LEU A 161 5.79 -36.96 9.13
N VAL A 162 4.48 -36.68 9.22
CA VAL A 162 3.66 -36.92 10.40
C VAL A 162 2.68 -38.03 10.03
N ASN A 163 2.72 -39.15 10.75
CA ASN A 163 1.79 -40.25 10.52
C ASN A 163 0.42 -39.96 11.17
N ALA A 164 -0.60 -40.79 10.89
CA ALA A 164 -1.96 -40.55 11.38
C ALA A 164 -2.09 -40.57 12.92
N GLU A 165 -1.33 -41.42 13.61
CA GLU A 165 -1.32 -41.49 15.09
C GLU A 165 -0.64 -40.25 15.69
N GLU A 166 0.49 -39.83 15.12
CA GLU A 166 1.16 -38.59 15.49
C GLU A 166 0.29 -37.36 15.22
N LEU A 167 -0.50 -37.37 14.15
CA LEU A 167 -1.45 -36.30 13.83
C LEU A 167 -2.61 -36.24 14.83
N GLU A 168 -3.15 -37.40 15.24
CA GLU A 168 -4.24 -37.48 16.21
C GLU A 168 -3.80 -37.10 17.62
N THR A 169 -2.59 -37.50 18.02
CA THR A 169 -2.07 -37.30 19.38
C THR A 169 -1.22 -36.04 19.53
N GLY A 170 -0.78 -35.43 18.43
CA GLY A 170 0.07 -34.26 18.42
C GLY A 170 -0.66 -32.97 18.81
N ASP A 171 0.06 -32.04 19.43
CA ASP A 171 -0.49 -30.74 19.84
C ASP A 171 -0.47 -29.73 18.68
N PHE A 172 -1.31 -29.97 17.67
CA PHE A 172 -1.47 -29.07 16.52
C PHE A 172 -2.58 -28.04 16.78
N LYS A 173 -2.27 -26.99 17.54
CA LYS A 173 -3.21 -25.89 17.80
C LYS A 173 -2.99 -24.73 16.84
N ILE A 174 -4.10 -24.09 16.47
CA ILE A 174 -4.04 -22.80 15.79
C ILE A 174 -3.86 -21.74 16.87
N ASP A 175 -2.65 -21.20 16.94
CA ASP A 175 -2.36 -20.07 17.81
C ASP A 175 -2.91 -18.79 17.18
N TYR A 176 -3.72 -18.05 17.94
CA TYR A 176 -4.15 -16.71 17.54
C TYR A 176 -3.20 -15.66 18.11
N LEU A 177 -2.87 -14.66 17.30
CA LEU A 177 -2.25 -13.43 17.78
C LEU A 177 -3.33 -12.47 18.30
N ILE A 178 -4.47 -12.43 17.59
CA ILE A 178 -5.69 -11.72 17.96
C ILE A 178 -6.86 -12.67 17.68
N PRO A 179 -7.50 -13.23 18.71
CA PRO A 179 -8.59 -14.18 18.55
C PRO A 179 -9.69 -13.67 17.61
N GLY A 180 -10.03 -14.46 16.60
CA GLY A 180 -11.05 -14.12 15.60
C GLY A 180 -10.62 -13.12 14.53
N VAL A 181 -9.39 -12.60 14.59
CA VAL A 181 -8.88 -11.59 13.64
C VAL A 181 -7.59 -12.00 12.94
N LEU A 182 -6.62 -12.51 13.69
CA LEU A 182 -5.28 -12.82 13.17
C LEU A 182 -4.72 -14.09 13.82
N ALA A 183 -4.56 -15.15 13.02
CA ALA A 183 -3.85 -16.37 13.38
C ALA A 183 -2.32 -16.18 13.25
N GLY A 184 -1.54 -16.80 14.11
CA GLY A 184 -0.08 -16.84 14.04
C GLY A 184 0.41 -17.81 12.95
N GLY A 185 1.58 -17.53 12.39
CA GLY A 185 2.28 -18.38 11.43
C GLY A 185 1.61 -18.51 10.05
N GLN A 186 0.52 -17.80 9.81
CA GLN A 186 -0.21 -17.84 8.53
C GLN A 186 -0.04 -16.54 7.73
N ASN A 187 0.12 -16.68 6.42
CA ASN A 187 0.24 -15.54 5.50
C ASN A 187 -0.97 -14.61 5.57
N ALA A 188 -0.75 -13.37 5.98
CA ALA A 188 -1.78 -12.36 6.11
C ALA A 188 -1.64 -11.25 5.06
N VAL A 189 -2.79 -10.76 4.57
CA VAL A 189 -2.85 -9.58 3.71
C VAL A 189 -3.75 -8.52 4.35
N LEU A 190 -3.20 -7.33 4.61
CA LEU A 190 -3.95 -6.13 4.97
C LEU A 190 -4.11 -5.26 3.73
N ALA A 191 -5.31 -5.18 3.15
CA ALA A 191 -5.48 -4.52 1.86
C ALA A 191 -6.70 -3.62 1.78
N GLY A 192 -6.74 -2.79 0.74
CA GLY A 192 -7.78 -1.79 0.57
C GLY A 192 -7.46 -0.77 -0.50
N GLN A 193 -8.44 0.09 -0.80
CA GLN A 193 -8.27 1.16 -1.77
C GLN A 193 -7.20 2.19 -1.35
N PHE A 194 -6.91 3.14 -2.24
CA PHE A 194 -6.09 4.29 -1.87
C PHE A 194 -6.77 5.06 -0.72
N LYS A 195 -5.96 5.52 0.23
CA LYS A 195 -6.39 6.39 1.33
C LYS A 195 -7.51 5.82 2.22
N THR A 196 -7.54 4.49 2.40
CA THR A 196 -8.39 3.80 3.39
C THR A 196 -7.64 3.43 4.67
N LEU A 197 -6.59 4.19 5.02
CA LEU A 197 -5.84 4.05 6.27
C LEU A 197 -5.10 2.72 6.50
N LYS A 198 -4.79 1.95 5.46
CA LYS A 198 -4.05 0.67 5.59
C LYS A 198 -2.80 0.77 6.47
N THR A 199 -1.92 1.74 6.19
CA THR A 199 -0.69 1.95 6.98
C THR A 199 -1.02 2.25 8.44
N SER A 200 -1.97 3.16 8.72
CA SER A 200 -2.35 3.51 10.09
C SER A 200 -2.99 2.33 10.83
N VAL A 201 -3.84 1.55 10.17
CA VAL A 201 -4.42 0.31 10.73
C VAL A 201 -3.34 -0.77 10.92
N GLY A 202 -2.35 -0.84 10.03
CA GLY A 202 -1.20 -1.73 10.18
C GLY A 202 -0.33 -1.34 11.38
N ILE A 203 -0.12 -0.04 11.60
CA ILE A 203 0.59 0.49 12.79
C ILE A 203 -0.22 0.20 14.05
N ASP A 204 -1.54 0.41 14.02
CA ASP A 204 -2.48 0.06 15.09
C ASP A 204 -2.32 -1.44 15.45
N LEU A 205 -2.41 -2.33 14.46
CA LEU A 205 -2.19 -3.76 14.63
C LEU A 205 -0.82 -4.08 15.26
N ALA A 206 0.25 -3.55 14.68
CA ALA A 206 1.61 -3.80 15.14
C ALA A 206 1.84 -3.33 16.58
N LEU A 207 1.36 -2.14 16.91
CA LEU A 207 1.48 -1.61 18.27
C LEU A 207 0.60 -2.36 19.26
N SER A 208 -0.55 -2.94 18.86
CA SER A 208 -1.41 -3.72 19.76
C SER A 208 -0.72 -5.01 20.17
N LEU A 209 -0.13 -5.68 19.19
CA LEU A 209 0.68 -6.87 19.39
C LEU A 209 1.91 -6.54 20.26
N ALA A 210 2.60 -5.43 20.01
CA ALA A 210 3.78 -5.03 20.78
C ALA A 210 3.47 -4.62 22.23
N SER A 211 2.37 -3.92 22.47
CA SER A 211 1.96 -3.45 23.81
C SER A 211 1.17 -4.46 24.60
N GLY A 212 0.56 -5.45 23.95
CA GLY A 212 -0.41 -6.36 24.55
C GLY A 212 -1.78 -5.71 24.79
N THR A 213 -2.11 -4.63 24.07
CA THR A 213 -3.42 -3.96 24.16
C THR A 213 -4.34 -4.36 23.00
N SER A 214 -5.63 -4.08 23.12
CA SER A 214 -6.59 -4.38 22.05
C SER A 214 -6.23 -3.70 20.73
N PHE A 215 -6.47 -4.40 19.63
CA PHE A 215 -6.47 -3.87 18.27
C PHE A 215 -7.79 -3.13 17.99
N LEU A 216 -7.68 -1.92 17.45
CA LEU A 216 -8.79 -0.98 17.23
C LEU A 216 -9.70 -0.81 18.47
N GLU A 217 -9.09 -0.82 19.67
CA GLU A 217 -9.76 -0.77 20.99
C GLU A 217 -10.79 -1.88 21.27
N GLN A 218 -10.99 -2.82 20.34
CA GLN A 218 -12.09 -3.79 20.40
C GLN A 218 -11.61 -5.24 20.44
N PHE A 219 -10.53 -5.56 19.74
CA PHE A 219 -10.07 -6.95 19.57
C PHE A 219 -8.87 -7.20 20.48
N PRO A 220 -9.05 -7.83 21.67
CA PRO A 220 -7.93 -8.09 22.57
C PRO A 220 -6.89 -8.99 21.90
N VAL A 221 -5.61 -8.75 22.18
CA VAL A 221 -4.57 -9.71 21.80
C VAL A 221 -4.76 -11.01 22.58
N ALA A 222 -4.20 -12.10 22.06
CA ALA A 222 -4.23 -13.37 22.76
C ALA A 222 -3.52 -13.29 24.12
N VAL A 223 -4.01 -14.08 25.06
CA VAL A 223 -3.45 -14.23 26.40
C VAL A 223 -2.67 -15.54 26.50
N ASP A 224 -1.72 -15.61 27.43
CA ASP A 224 -1.07 -16.86 27.82
C ASP A 224 -1.95 -17.71 28.76
N ASP A 225 -1.44 -18.86 29.19
CA ASP A 225 -2.15 -19.79 30.09
C ASP A 225 -2.49 -19.18 31.46
N ALA A 226 -1.80 -18.10 31.85
CA ALA A 226 -2.07 -17.35 33.07
C ALA A 226 -3.10 -16.22 32.86
N GLY A 227 -3.63 -16.05 31.65
CA GLY A 227 -4.57 -15.00 31.29
C GLY A 227 -3.92 -13.63 31.08
N ILE A 228 -2.59 -13.57 30.90
CA ILE A 228 -1.85 -12.32 30.70
C ILE A 228 -1.72 -12.04 29.20
N PRO A 229 -1.99 -10.81 28.72
CA PRO A 229 -1.81 -10.47 27.31
C PRO A 229 -0.39 -10.77 26.79
N ARG A 230 -0.30 -11.59 25.74
CA ARG A 230 0.97 -12.03 25.17
C ARG A 230 1.48 -11.02 24.15
N ARG A 231 2.44 -10.19 24.58
CA ARG A 231 3.14 -9.23 23.72
C ARG A 231 3.98 -9.95 22.67
N ARG A 232 4.08 -9.36 21.47
CA ARG A 232 4.84 -9.90 20.33
C ARG A 232 5.93 -8.94 19.89
N LYS A 233 7.10 -9.48 19.53
CA LYS A 233 8.11 -8.70 18.82
C LYS A 233 7.69 -8.47 17.38
N VAL A 234 7.42 -7.22 17.02
CA VAL A 234 6.95 -6.82 15.69
C VAL A 234 8.03 -6.00 14.97
N LEU A 235 8.33 -6.41 13.74
CA LEU A 235 9.11 -5.64 12.78
C LEU A 235 8.15 -5.00 11.76
N PHE A 236 8.16 -3.67 11.67
CA PHE A 236 7.38 -2.91 10.69
C PHE A 236 8.30 -2.32 9.61
N LEU A 237 8.26 -2.90 8.41
CA LEU A 237 8.98 -2.44 7.23
C LEU A 237 8.07 -1.46 6.48
N THR A 238 8.48 -0.20 6.32
CA THR A 238 7.67 0.80 5.60
C THR A 238 8.50 1.60 4.61
N ALA A 239 8.05 1.73 3.37
CA ALA A 239 8.81 2.44 2.33
C ALA A 239 8.03 3.59 1.65
N GLU A 240 6.71 3.70 1.88
CA GLU A 240 5.91 4.79 1.32
C GLU A 240 5.89 6.05 2.18
N SER A 241 5.90 5.88 3.50
CA SER A 241 5.77 6.97 4.46
C SER A 241 7.11 7.27 5.10
N GLY A 242 7.52 8.53 5.11
CA GLY A 242 8.72 8.94 5.83
C GLY A 242 8.60 8.71 7.34
N LEU A 243 9.73 8.49 8.01
CA LEU A 243 9.77 8.20 9.46
C LEU A 243 9.09 9.26 10.34
N ALA A 244 9.03 10.52 9.90
CA ALA A 244 8.29 11.56 10.61
C ALA A 244 6.78 11.26 10.69
N THR A 245 6.18 10.84 9.57
CA THR A 245 4.75 10.46 9.49
C THR A 245 4.46 9.20 10.29
N ILE A 246 5.37 8.22 10.22
CA ILE A 246 5.27 6.98 10.98
C ILE A 246 5.36 7.25 12.47
N LYS A 247 6.36 8.03 12.92
CA LYS A 247 6.51 8.46 14.31
C LYS A 247 5.25 9.17 14.81
N GLU A 248 4.74 10.13 14.05
CA GLU A 248 3.53 10.87 14.41
C GLU A 248 2.32 9.93 14.56
N THR A 249 2.15 8.99 13.63
CA THR A 249 1.04 8.03 13.66
C THR A 249 1.19 7.08 14.85
N CYS A 250 2.38 6.55 15.11
CA CYS A 250 2.66 5.73 16.28
C CYS A 250 2.35 6.47 17.59
N LEU A 251 2.71 7.76 17.69
CA LEU A 251 2.42 8.55 18.89
C LEU A 251 0.92 8.73 19.12
N ARG A 252 0.14 9.05 18.07
CA ARG A 252 -1.32 9.18 18.16
C ARG A 252 -1.99 7.86 18.57
N VAL A 253 -1.57 6.74 17.96
CA VAL A 253 -2.06 5.40 18.30
C VAL A 253 -1.71 5.03 19.74
N CYS A 254 -0.48 5.29 20.17
CA CYS A 254 -0.04 5.05 21.55
C CYS A 254 -0.81 5.89 22.57
N GLU A 255 -1.11 7.15 22.24
CA GLU A 255 -1.89 8.05 23.09
C GLU A 255 -3.30 7.52 23.32
N GLN A 256 -4.00 7.07 22.27
CA GLN A 256 -5.34 6.47 22.40
C GLN A 256 -5.34 5.29 23.38
N ARG A 257 -4.30 4.47 23.33
CA ARG A 257 -4.14 3.24 24.12
C ARG A 257 -3.57 3.45 25.50
N LEU A 258 -3.24 4.70 25.85
CA LEU A 258 -2.57 5.06 27.10
C LEU A 258 -1.23 4.32 27.30
N VAL A 259 -0.49 4.07 26.21
CA VAL A 259 0.84 3.45 26.25
C VAL A 259 1.91 4.43 25.77
N LYS A 260 3.16 4.21 26.20
CA LYS A 260 4.30 4.99 25.70
C LYS A 260 5.01 4.23 24.59
N LEU A 261 5.25 4.87 23.45
CA LEU A 261 6.01 4.28 22.34
C LEU A 261 7.40 3.82 22.78
N ALA A 262 8.12 4.64 23.56
CA ALA A 262 9.45 4.29 24.08
C ALA A 262 9.44 3.07 25.02
N ALA A 263 8.31 2.73 25.64
CA ALA A 263 8.17 1.52 26.46
C ALA A 263 8.01 0.24 25.60
N GLN A 264 7.87 0.39 24.28
CA GLN A 264 7.79 -0.71 23.31
C GLN A 264 9.15 -1.02 22.67
N ARG A 265 10.26 -0.45 23.16
CA ARG A 265 11.60 -0.61 22.56
C ARG A 265 12.03 -2.06 22.30
N ASP A 266 11.56 -2.99 23.13
CA ASP A 266 11.92 -4.41 23.06
C ASP A 266 10.95 -5.22 22.18
N TYR A 267 9.85 -4.61 21.73
CA TYR A 267 8.73 -5.28 21.06
C TYR A 267 8.30 -4.63 19.74
N PHE A 268 8.65 -3.37 19.47
CA PHE A 268 8.27 -2.68 18.25
C PHE A 268 9.51 -2.05 17.61
N THR A 269 9.86 -2.55 16.43
CA THR A 269 10.96 -2.03 15.60
C THR A 269 10.41 -1.60 14.25
N VAL A 270 10.93 -0.50 13.72
CA VAL A 270 10.53 0.05 12.42
C VAL A 270 11.75 0.39 11.59
N THR A 271 11.64 0.18 10.27
CA THR A 271 12.63 0.63 9.28
C THR A 271 11.92 1.26 8.09
N ASP A 272 12.56 2.25 7.47
CA ASP A 272 12.04 3.01 6.33
C ASP A 272 12.36 2.35 4.96
N ARG A 273 12.59 1.04 4.98
CA ARG A 273 12.94 0.23 3.82
C ARG A 273 12.14 -1.06 3.82
N VAL A 274 11.89 -1.56 2.61
CA VAL A 274 11.35 -2.90 2.36
C VAL A 274 12.34 -3.66 1.47
N PRO A 275 12.46 -5.00 1.58
CA PRO A 275 13.32 -5.79 0.72
C PRO A 275 12.82 -5.77 -0.73
N GLN A 276 13.70 -6.01 -1.69
CA GLN A 276 13.29 -6.44 -3.02
C GLN A 276 13.39 -7.95 -3.04
N LEU A 277 12.29 -8.67 -3.23
CA LEU A 277 12.25 -10.13 -3.08
C LEU A 277 12.98 -10.87 -4.21
N CYS A 278 13.26 -10.18 -5.32
CA CYS A 278 14.13 -10.69 -6.38
C CYS A 278 15.63 -10.51 -6.09
N ASN A 279 15.99 -9.76 -5.04
CA ASN A 279 17.38 -9.52 -4.65
C ASN A 279 17.74 -10.43 -3.46
N LEU A 280 18.56 -11.45 -3.72
CA LEU A 280 18.99 -12.43 -2.72
C LEU A 280 19.66 -11.79 -1.51
N SER A 281 20.46 -10.73 -1.70
CA SER A 281 21.10 -10.05 -0.56
C SER A 281 20.09 -9.38 0.36
N HIS A 282 19.00 -8.82 -0.18
CA HIS A 282 17.92 -8.26 0.63
C HIS A 282 17.16 -9.36 1.40
N VAL A 283 16.93 -10.51 0.76
CA VAL A 283 16.26 -11.67 1.36
C VAL A 283 17.07 -12.23 2.51
N GLU A 284 18.37 -12.49 2.30
CA GLU A 284 19.30 -12.99 3.32
C GLU A 284 19.41 -12.03 4.50
N GLN A 285 19.58 -10.73 4.24
CA GLN A 285 19.65 -9.72 5.29
C GLN A 285 18.35 -9.66 6.09
N LEU A 286 17.18 -9.67 5.43
CA LEU A 286 15.92 -9.65 6.15
C LEU A 286 15.73 -10.92 6.98
N MET A 287 16.05 -12.09 6.44
CA MET A 287 15.98 -13.36 7.17
C MET A 287 16.87 -13.35 8.42
N ALA A 288 18.12 -12.89 8.31
CA ALA A 288 19.01 -12.73 9.46
C ALA A 288 18.42 -11.75 10.49
N ILE A 289 17.92 -10.58 10.05
CA ILE A 289 17.29 -9.60 10.94
C ILE A 289 16.09 -10.19 11.67
N VAL A 290 15.20 -10.90 10.97
CA VAL A 290 13.99 -11.49 11.56
C VAL A 290 14.37 -12.54 12.61
N LYS A 291 15.27 -13.46 12.25
CA LYS A 291 15.72 -14.57 13.09
C LYS A 291 16.55 -14.12 14.29
N ASP A 292 17.60 -13.34 14.07
CA ASP A 292 18.58 -12.96 15.10
C ASP A 292 17.97 -12.07 16.18
N ASN A 293 16.94 -11.30 15.83
CA ASN A 293 16.22 -10.45 16.80
C ASN A 293 14.98 -11.13 17.40
N GLY A 294 14.60 -12.30 16.88
CA GLY A 294 13.44 -13.08 17.30
C GLY A 294 12.11 -12.36 17.05
N PHE A 295 11.94 -11.75 15.87
CA PHE A 295 10.68 -11.12 15.51
C PHE A 295 9.60 -12.18 15.25
N GLU A 296 8.46 -12.04 15.92
CA GLU A 296 7.32 -12.97 15.83
C GLU A 296 6.30 -12.53 14.77
N VAL A 297 6.37 -11.26 14.34
CA VAL A 297 5.48 -10.68 13.33
C VAL A 297 6.27 -9.72 12.46
N VAL A 298 6.14 -9.87 11.14
CA VAL A 298 6.78 -8.99 10.16
C VAL A 298 5.71 -8.35 9.29
N VAL A 299 5.55 -7.04 9.40
CA VAL A 299 4.60 -6.25 8.59
C VAL A 299 5.38 -5.51 7.53
N ALA A 300 4.99 -5.63 6.26
CA ALA A 300 5.65 -4.94 5.17
C ALA A 300 4.68 -4.05 4.37
N ASP A 301 5.02 -2.77 4.27
CA ASP A 301 4.18 -1.73 3.68
C ASP A 301 4.94 -0.81 2.71
N PRO A 302 4.60 -0.77 1.40
CA PRO A 302 3.63 -1.58 0.69
C PRO A 302 4.27 -2.81 0.03
N ALA A 303 3.47 -3.83 -0.25
CA ALA A 303 3.90 -5.04 -0.96
C ALA A 303 4.49 -4.75 -2.35
N TYR A 304 3.94 -3.77 -3.08
CA TYR A 304 4.35 -3.54 -4.47
C TYR A 304 5.80 -3.05 -4.63
N LEU A 305 6.38 -2.41 -3.61
CA LEU A 305 7.79 -1.98 -3.65
C LEU A 305 8.77 -3.14 -3.44
N MET A 306 8.26 -4.30 -3.00
CA MET A 306 9.04 -5.51 -2.79
C MET A 306 9.05 -6.44 -4.00
N LEU A 307 8.17 -6.19 -4.96
CA LEU A 307 7.83 -7.11 -6.04
C LEU A 307 8.26 -6.53 -7.39
N ASP A 308 8.63 -7.40 -8.31
CA ASP A 308 8.87 -7.05 -9.70
C ASP A 308 7.54 -6.81 -10.43
N GLY A 309 7.24 -5.54 -10.72
CA GLY A 309 6.01 -5.09 -11.34
C GLY A 309 5.82 -5.54 -12.80
N GLU A 310 6.89 -5.91 -13.52
CA GLU A 310 6.78 -6.36 -14.93
C GLU A 310 5.95 -7.64 -15.08
N ARG A 311 5.83 -8.43 -13.99
CA ARG A 311 5.16 -9.73 -13.97
C ARG A 311 3.89 -9.77 -13.13
N ALA A 312 3.38 -8.61 -12.72
CA ALA A 312 2.23 -8.48 -11.79
C ALA A 312 0.92 -9.17 -12.26
N GLY A 313 0.77 -9.43 -13.56
CA GLY A 313 -0.38 -10.15 -14.12
C GLY A 313 -0.26 -11.68 -14.13
N ASN A 314 0.92 -12.24 -13.82
CA ASN A 314 1.18 -13.68 -13.89
C ASN A 314 1.17 -14.30 -12.49
N VAL A 315 0.15 -15.12 -12.21
CA VAL A 315 -0.03 -15.82 -10.91
C VAL A 315 1.21 -16.63 -10.51
N PHE A 316 1.87 -17.31 -11.45
CA PHE A 316 3.02 -18.17 -11.14
C PHE A 316 4.25 -17.36 -10.74
N ALA A 317 4.57 -16.32 -11.51
CA ALA A 317 5.71 -15.44 -11.20
C ALA A 317 5.48 -14.63 -9.91
N MET A 318 4.24 -14.26 -9.63
CA MET A 318 3.85 -13.62 -8.38
C MET A 318 3.92 -14.60 -7.20
N GLY A 319 3.45 -15.83 -7.39
CA GLY A 319 3.51 -16.88 -6.39
C GLY A 319 4.94 -17.20 -5.94
N GLU A 320 5.90 -17.23 -6.86
CA GLU A 320 7.32 -17.43 -6.53
C GLU A 320 7.86 -16.33 -5.62
N GLN A 321 7.56 -15.05 -5.92
CA GLN A 321 8.02 -13.93 -5.11
C GLN A 321 7.32 -13.86 -3.75
N LEU A 322 6.00 -14.04 -3.71
CA LEU A 322 5.23 -14.04 -2.47
C LEU A 322 5.66 -15.19 -1.56
N ARG A 323 6.01 -16.35 -2.12
CA ARG A 323 6.54 -17.49 -1.37
C ARG A 323 7.84 -17.14 -0.65
N ILE A 324 8.76 -16.42 -1.29
CA ILE A 324 10.02 -15.98 -0.64
C ILE A 324 9.73 -15.21 0.65
N PHE A 325 8.76 -14.30 0.64
CA PHE A 325 8.40 -13.56 1.86
C PHE A 325 7.76 -14.46 2.94
N ALA A 326 6.95 -15.44 2.54
CA ALA A 326 6.41 -16.42 3.47
C ALA A 326 7.51 -17.32 4.06
N ASP A 327 8.48 -17.76 3.25
CA ASP A 327 9.58 -18.62 3.67
C ASP A 327 10.48 -17.91 4.69
N ILE A 328 10.82 -16.63 4.45
CA ILE A 328 11.56 -15.79 5.43
C ILE A 328 10.86 -15.80 6.80
N ALA A 329 9.54 -15.63 6.81
CA ALA A 329 8.78 -15.59 8.05
C ALA A 329 8.64 -16.98 8.68
N ALA A 330 8.35 -18.02 7.89
CA ALA A 330 8.20 -19.38 8.36
C ALA A 330 9.48 -19.95 8.97
N GLU A 331 10.64 -19.72 8.35
CA GLU A 331 11.95 -20.13 8.89
C GLU A 331 12.32 -19.41 10.19
N SER A 332 11.66 -18.28 10.48
CA SER A 332 11.86 -17.50 11.70
C SER A 332 10.72 -17.64 12.72
N ASP A 333 9.77 -18.56 12.49
CA ASP A 333 8.52 -18.72 13.27
C ASP A 333 7.73 -17.40 13.43
N ALA A 334 7.81 -16.55 12.40
CA ALA A 334 7.18 -15.25 12.35
C ALA A 334 5.88 -15.30 11.51
N THR A 335 4.96 -14.39 11.83
CA THR A 335 3.73 -14.19 11.04
C THR A 335 3.94 -13.09 10.01
N PRO A 336 3.91 -13.40 8.68
CA PRO A 336 4.09 -12.39 7.65
C PRO A 336 2.78 -11.66 7.35
N ILE A 337 2.83 -10.33 7.31
CA ILE A 337 1.70 -9.45 6.97
C ILE A 337 2.09 -8.51 5.83
N LEU A 338 1.44 -8.65 4.68
CA LEU A 338 1.63 -7.76 3.53
C LEU A 338 0.56 -6.69 3.48
N ILE A 339 0.97 -5.41 3.45
CA ILE A 339 0.05 -4.31 3.17
C ILE A 339 -0.06 -4.11 1.66
N HIS A 340 -1.26 -4.24 1.11
CA HIS A 340 -1.48 -4.27 -0.34
C HIS A 340 -2.63 -3.37 -0.80
N HIS A 341 -2.65 -3.05 -2.09
CA HIS A 341 -3.73 -2.28 -2.69
C HIS A 341 -4.82 -3.19 -3.26
N ALA A 342 -6.06 -2.74 -3.13
CA ALA A 342 -7.16 -3.24 -3.95
C ALA A 342 -7.08 -2.68 -5.38
N THR A 343 -7.71 -3.36 -6.33
CA THR A 343 -7.86 -2.86 -7.70
C THR A 343 -8.55 -1.50 -7.73
N LYS A 344 -8.11 -0.62 -8.64
CA LYS A 344 -8.66 0.75 -8.76
C LYS A 344 -10.14 0.76 -9.14
N ASN A 345 -10.57 -0.17 -9.98
CA ASN A 345 -11.92 -0.25 -10.54
C ASN A 345 -12.70 -1.45 -10.00
N ASN A 346 -12.81 -1.55 -8.68
CA ASN A 346 -13.65 -2.56 -8.04
C ASN A 346 -15.08 -2.01 -7.81
N LEU A 347 -16.09 -2.77 -8.26
CA LEU A 347 -17.51 -2.50 -8.03
C LEU A 347 -17.86 -2.42 -6.54
N ASN A 348 -17.42 -3.38 -5.72
CA ASN A 348 -17.69 -3.36 -4.27
C ASN A 348 -17.23 -2.04 -3.66
N ALA A 349 -16.02 -1.62 -4.02
CA ALA A 349 -15.44 -0.42 -3.49
C ALA A 349 -16.08 0.88 -4.03
N THR A 350 -16.60 0.84 -5.26
CA THR A 350 -17.35 1.94 -5.90
C THR A 350 -18.75 2.11 -5.27
N ASP A 351 -19.38 0.99 -4.91
CA ASP A 351 -20.73 0.93 -4.32
C ASP A 351 -20.70 0.90 -2.78
N TYR A 352 -19.57 1.26 -2.18
CA TYR A 352 -19.36 1.29 -0.73
C TYR A 352 -19.71 -0.02 -0.01
N GLN A 353 -19.45 -1.15 -0.66
CA GLN A 353 -19.57 -2.50 -0.10
C GLN A 353 -18.24 -2.98 0.48
N PRO A 354 -18.27 -3.92 1.45
CA PRO A 354 -17.07 -4.60 1.92
C PRO A 354 -16.30 -5.25 0.77
N LEU A 355 -14.96 -5.21 0.84
CA LEU A 355 -14.09 -5.91 -0.10
C LEU A 355 -14.06 -7.42 0.15
N GLU A 356 -13.80 -8.15 -0.91
CA GLU A 356 -13.48 -9.58 -0.93
C GLU A 356 -12.05 -9.81 -1.43
N LEU A 357 -11.49 -11.01 -1.22
CA LEU A 357 -10.14 -11.35 -1.69
C LEU A 357 -9.95 -11.17 -3.21
N LYS A 358 -10.99 -11.42 -4.01
CA LYS A 358 -10.93 -11.24 -5.47
C LYS A 358 -10.72 -9.78 -5.90
N ASP A 359 -10.92 -8.85 -4.98
CA ASP A 359 -10.81 -7.42 -5.24
C ASP A 359 -9.38 -6.88 -5.12
N LEU A 360 -8.45 -7.71 -4.62
CA LEU A 360 -7.03 -7.37 -4.48
C LEU A 360 -6.40 -7.10 -5.85
N ALA A 361 -5.48 -6.13 -5.88
CA ALA A 361 -4.71 -5.87 -7.09
C ALA A 361 -3.75 -7.01 -7.37
N TRP A 362 -3.45 -7.23 -8.65
CA TRP A 362 -2.47 -8.20 -9.13
C TRP A 362 -2.82 -9.67 -8.83
N ALA A 363 -2.23 -10.55 -9.62
CA ALA A 363 -2.44 -11.97 -9.51
C ALA A 363 -1.71 -12.55 -8.29
N GLY A 364 -2.21 -13.66 -7.72
CA GLY A 364 -1.50 -14.45 -6.71
C GLY A 364 -1.71 -14.01 -5.26
N PHE A 365 -2.14 -12.78 -4.98
CA PHE A 365 -2.35 -12.30 -3.60
C PHE A 365 -3.55 -12.98 -2.91
N ALA A 366 -4.63 -13.23 -3.64
CA ALA A 366 -5.80 -13.92 -3.09
C ALA A 366 -5.46 -15.38 -2.74
N GLU A 367 -4.65 -16.04 -3.57
CA GLU A 367 -4.18 -17.41 -3.37
C GLU A 367 -3.12 -17.50 -2.27
N PHE A 368 -2.27 -16.49 -2.15
CA PHE A 368 -1.26 -16.36 -1.10
C PHE A 368 -1.87 -16.15 0.29
N ALA A 369 -2.94 -15.35 0.37
CA ALA A 369 -3.57 -14.99 1.62
C ALA A 369 -4.24 -16.20 2.29
N ARG A 370 -3.62 -16.71 3.35
CA ARG A 370 -4.25 -17.67 4.26
C ARG A 370 -5.23 -16.96 5.21
N GLN A 371 -5.06 -15.66 5.40
CA GLN A 371 -5.93 -14.78 6.16
C GLN A 371 -5.85 -13.34 5.62
N TRP A 372 -6.87 -12.52 5.88
CA TRP A 372 -7.00 -11.18 5.34
C TRP A 372 -7.68 -10.20 6.30
N LEU A 373 -7.29 -8.93 6.17
CA LEU A 373 -7.98 -7.76 6.72
C LEU A 373 -8.19 -6.79 5.55
N LEU A 374 -9.43 -6.56 5.14
CA LEU A 374 -9.75 -5.76 3.96
C LEU A 374 -10.50 -4.49 4.35
N LEU A 375 -10.02 -3.35 3.84
CA LEU A 375 -10.49 -2.01 4.12
C LEU A 375 -11.11 -1.37 2.87
N SER A 376 -12.39 -1.03 2.95
CA SER A 376 -13.12 -0.24 1.95
C SER A 376 -13.84 0.91 2.60
N ARG A 377 -14.28 1.89 1.82
CA ARG A 377 -15.11 2.99 2.34
C ARG A 377 -16.57 2.55 2.48
N ARG A 378 -17.26 3.02 3.52
CA ARG A 378 -18.73 2.92 3.67
C ARG A 378 -19.47 4.09 3.03
N GLU A 379 -18.75 5.18 2.81
CA GLU A 379 -19.25 6.39 2.15
C GLU A 379 -18.10 7.22 1.58
N ARG A 380 -18.45 8.24 0.80
CA ARG A 380 -17.45 9.17 0.25
C ARG A 380 -16.76 9.90 1.40
N TYR A 381 -15.44 10.04 1.31
CA TYR A 381 -14.69 10.89 2.23
C TYR A 381 -15.14 12.35 2.12
N ALA A 382 -15.43 12.98 3.27
CA ALA A 382 -15.63 14.42 3.36
C ALA A 382 -14.25 15.08 3.50
N GLU A 383 -13.85 15.89 2.52
CA GLU A 383 -12.55 16.58 2.55
C GLU A 383 -12.44 17.50 3.76
N GLY A 384 -11.32 17.41 4.48
CA GLY A 384 -11.06 18.20 5.68
C GLY A 384 -11.72 17.70 6.96
N SER A 385 -12.55 16.65 6.91
CA SER A 385 -13.21 16.15 8.14
C SER A 385 -12.26 15.44 9.10
N GLY A 386 -11.20 14.80 8.58
CA GLY A 386 -10.40 13.87 9.37
C GLY A 386 -11.16 12.61 9.81
N GLU A 387 -12.38 12.39 9.30
CA GLU A 387 -13.25 11.26 9.65
C GLU A 387 -13.32 10.22 8.53
N HIS A 388 -13.11 8.96 8.88
CA HIS A 388 -13.07 7.84 7.95
C HIS A 388 -14.10 6.78 8.36
N ARG A 389 -15.14 6.60 7.55
CA ARG A 389 -16.10 5.50 7.67
C ARG A 389 -15.71 4.36 6.75
N LEU A 390 -15.23 3.26 7.32
CA LEU A 390 -14.66 2.12 6.60
C LEU A 390 -15.40 0.81 6.91
N TRP A 391 -15.36 -0.13 5.99
CA TRP A 391 -15.63 -1.54 6.25
C TRP A 391 -14.30 -2.21 6.61
N LEU A 392 -14.30 -3.02 7.66
CA LEU A 392 -13.25 -3.96 8.01
C LEU A 392 -13.80 -5.38 7.79
N SER A 393 -13.36 -6.05 6.73
CA SER A 393 -13.70 -7.45 6.43
C SER A 393 -12.51 -8.33 6.76
N VAL A 394 -12.70 -9.29 7.65
CA VAL A 394 -11.67 -10.19 8.14
C VAL A 394 -12.06 -11.62 7.87
N GLY A 395 -11.07 -12.46 7.56
CA GLY A 395 -11.26 -13.89 7.53
C GLY A 395 -9.97 -14.64 7.32
N GLY A 396 -10.03 -15.94 7.56
CA GLY A 396 -8.87 -16.79 7.36
C GLY A 396 -9.22 -18.27 7.35
N SER A 397 -8.27 -19.02 6.80
CA SER A 397 -8.32 -20.45 6.65
C SER A 397 -8.39 -21.23 7.97
N ALA A 398 -8.07 -20.58 9.09
CA ALA A 398 -8.29 -21.07 10.44
C ALA A 398 -9.77 -21.06 10.88
N GLY A 399 -10.69 -20.63 10.01
CA GLY A 399 -12.14 -20.66 10.23
C GLY A 399 -12.72 -19.38 10.83
N HIS A 400 -11.89 -18.40 11.22
CA HIS A 400 -12.37 -17.10 11.66
C HIS A 400 -12.87 -16.26 10.48
N ASN A 401 -13.91 -15.46 10.73
CA ASN A 401 -14.40 -14.46 9.80
C ASN A 401 -15.17 -13.36 10.56
N GLY A 402 -15.29 -12.20 9.93
CA GLY A 402 -16.11 -11.12 10.45
C GLY A 402 -16.13 -9.91 9.54
N CYS A 403 -17.15 -9.08 9.70
CA CYS A 403 -17.27 -7.83 8.98
C CYS A 403 -17.83 -6.77 9.92
N TRP A 404 -17.19 -5.61 9.95
CA TRP A 404 -17.54 -4.51 10.86
C TRP A 404 -17.48 -3.16 10.16
N GLY A 405 -18.28 -2.22 10.65
CA GLY A 405 -18.04 -0.81 10.38
C GLY A 405 -16.90 -0.32 11.27
N LEU A 406 -15.81 0.14 10.65
CA LEU A 406 -14.69 0.76 11.32
C LEU A 406 -14.77 2.27 11.11
N ASP A 407 -14.92 3.01 12.19
CA ASP A 407 -14.88 4.47 12.18
C ASP A 407 -13.61 4.97 12.81
N VAL A 408 -12.86 5.76 12.06
CA VAL A 408 -11.59 6.34 12.49
C VAL A 408 -11.65 7.85 12.40
N ILE A 409 -11.33 8.52 13.49
CA ILE A 409 -11.13 9.97 13.53
C ILE A 409 -9.62 10.22 13.64
N GLU A 410 -9.02 10.70 12.55
CA GLU A 410 -7.62 11.13 12.52
C GLU A 410 -7.43 12.58 12.96
N GLY A 411 -8.52 13.36 13.02
CA GLY A 411 -8.48 14.81 13.23
C GLY A 411 -7.79 15.56 12.09
N HIS A 412 -7.87 16.89 12.13
CA HIS A 412 -7.16 17.80 11.23
C HIS A 412 -6.02 18.51 11.97
N PRO A 413 -4.89 18.85 11.32
CA PRO A 413 -3.84 19.67 11.92
C PRO A 413 -4.34 20.99 12.52
N ASP A 414 -5.42 21.54 11.96
CA ASP A 414 -6.03 22.80 12.41
C ASP A 414 -7.08 22.61 13.53
N ASP A 415 -7.39 21.37 13.92
CA ASP A 415 -8.32 21.10 15.01
C ASP A 415 -7.75 21.55 16.36
N VAL A 416 -8.63 21.89 17.30
CA VAL A 416 -8.23 22.07 18.70
C VAL A 416 -7.78 20.71 19.25
N GLY A 417 -6.49 20.58 19.57
CA GLY A 417 -5.87 19.31 19.92
C GLY A 417 -5.19 18.57 18.75
N GLY A 418 -5.34 19.09 17.53
CA GLY A 418 -4.66 18.61 16.33
C GLY A 418 -5.11 17.22 15.87
N ARG A 419 -4.19 16.54 15.16
CA ARG A 419 -4.40 15.16 14.71
C ARG A 419 -4.38 14.20 15.89
N ARG A 420 -5.30 13.24 15.88
CA ARG A 420 -5.45 12.18 16.90
C ARG A 420 -5.73 10.85 16.24
N TRP A 421 -5.84 9.78 17.01
CA TRP A 421 -6.27 8.48 16.50
C TRP A 421 -7.39 8.00 17.41
N GLU A 422 -8.59 7.91 16.87
CA GLU A 422 -9.75 7.38 17.59
C GLU A 422 -10.44 6.37 16.69
N ALA A 423 -10.14 5.08 16.90
CA ALA A 423 -10.82 3.98 16.23
C ALA A 423 -12.01 3.45 17.05
N SER A 424 -13.10 3.12 16.36
CA SER A 424 -14.27 2.44 16.92
C SER A 424 -14.83 1.43 15.93
N ILE A 425 -15.41 0.35 16.48
CA ILE A 425 -15.95 -0.78 15.72
C ILE A 425 -17.44 -0.91 16.02
N ASP A 426 -18.26 -1.01 14.97
CA ASP A 426 -19.68 -1.32 15.05
C ASP A 426 -20.02 -2.56 14.21
N SER A 427 -21.11 -3.25 14.55
CA SER A 427 -21.54 -4.44 13.83
C SER A 427 -21.92 -4.09 12.37
N ALA A 428 -21.62 -4.98 11.41
CA ALA A 428 -21.96 -4.73 10.02
C ALA A 428 -23.46 -4.47 9.79
N LYS A 429 -24.33 -5.12 10.56
CA LYS A 429 -25.78 -4.93 10.46
C LYS A 429 -26.18 -3.51 10.89
N ASN A 430 -25.77 -3.08 12.08
CA ASN A 430 -26.04 -1.73 12.56
C ASN A 430 -25.47 -0.69 11.60
N SER A 431 -24.25 -0.90 11.14
CA SER A 431 -23.56 -0.02 10.21
C SER A 431 -24.29 0.13 8.86
N LYS A 432 -24.88 -0.94 8.32
CA LYS A 432 -25.72 -0.88 7.11
C LYS A 432 -27.05 -0.18 7.38
N GLU A 433 -27.67 -0.41 8.54
CA GLU A 433 -28.92 0.24 8.93
C GLU A 433 -28.74 1.75 9.14
N ILE A 434 -27.67 2.16 9.82
CA ILE A 434 -27.29 3.57 10.01
C ILE A 434 -27.04 4.24 8.66
N ALA A 435 -26.26 3.61 7.77
CA ALA A 435 -26.00 4.15 6.43
C ALA A 435 -27.28 4.32 5.62
N LYS A 436 -28.22 3.36 5.71
CA LYS A 436 -29.52 3.46 5.06
C LYS A 436 -30.36 4.61 5.61
N GLN A 437 -30.44 4.75 6.94
CA GLN A 437 -31.16 5.84 7.59
C GLN A 437 -30.57 7.22 7.24
N ALA A 438 -29.23 7.33 7.23
CA ALA A 438 -28.53 8.56 6.85
C ALA A 438 -28.77 8.92 5.37
N ALA A 439 -28.76 7.93 4.46
CA ALA A 439 -29.06 8.15 3.05
C ALA A 439 -30.52 8.59 2.83
N GLU A 440 -31.47 8.00 3.56
CA GLU A 440 -32.88 8.41 3.54
C GLU A 440 -33.05 9.86 4.06
N ALA A 441 -32.46 10.18 5.21
CA ALA A 441 -32.49 11.53 5.77
C ALA A 441 -31.85 12.58 4.83
N GLN A 442 -30.70 12.26 4.22
CA GLN A 442 -30.05 13.16 3.27
C GLN A 442 -30.90 13.35 1.99
N ARG A 443 -31.59 12.31 1.53
CA ARG A 443 -32.51 12.41 0.39
C ARG A 443 -33.70 13.29 0.71
N GLU A 444 -34.28 13.17 1.91
CA GLU A 444 -35.37 14.02 2.38
C GLU A 444 -34.94 15.48 2.51
N GLN A 445 -33.77 15.74 3.09
CA GLN A 445 -33.21 17.09 3.21
C GLN A 445 -32.97 17.71 1.83
N ARG A 446 -32.35 16.97 0.90
CA ARG A 446 -32.14 17.46 -0.48
C ARG A 446 -33.45 17.74 -1.20
N ALA A 447 -34.48 16.91 -0.99
CA ALA A 447 -35.80 17.13 -1.57
C ALA A 447 -36.46 18.40 -0.99
N ALA A 448 -36.36 18.62 0.33
CA ALA A 448 -36.84 19.83 0.99
C ALA A 448 -36.12 21.09 0.49
N ASP A 449 -34.78 21.06 0.37
CA ASP A 449 -33.98 22.17 -0.14
C ASP A 449 -34.33 22.51 -1.60
N GLN A 450 -34.55 21.49 -2.43
CA GLN A 450 -34.98 21.68 -3.81
C GLN A 450 -36.37 22.28 -3.90
N GLU A 451 -37.30 21.85 -3.03
CA GLU A 451 -38.65 22.40 -2.96
C GLU A 451 -38.62 23.87 -2.54
N GLN A 452 -37.86 24.21 -1.49
CA GLN A 452 -37.70 25.60 -1.05
C GLN A 452 -37.12 26.48 -2.16
N LYS A 453 -36.07 26.03 -2.86
CA LYS A 453 -35.49 26.74 -4.00
C LYS A 453 -36.49 26.92 -5.15
N ARG A 454 -37.31 25.90 -5.43
CA ARG A 454 -38.37 25.95 -6.45
C ARG A 454 -39.44 26.95 -6.07
N GLN A 455 -39.89 26.94 -4.83
CA GLN A 455 -40.91 27.84 -4.29
C GLN A 455 -40.42 29.29 -4.33
N ALA A 456 -39.19 29.57 -3.89
CA ALA A 456 -38.57 30.89 -3.97
C ALA A 456 -38.48 31.42 -5.41
N LYS A 457 -38.03 30.58 -6.35
CA LYS A 457 -37.96 30.94 -7.78
C LYS A 457 -39.35 31.22 -8.39
N ASN A 458 -40.36 30.45 -8.02
CA ASN A 458 -41.73 30.68 -8.47
C ASN A 458 -42.30 31.96 -7.87
N ARG A 459 -41.98 32.27 -6.61
CA ARG A 459 -42.37 33.52 -5.95
C ARG A 459 -41.79 34.72 -6.69
N ASP A 460 -40.51 34.69 -7.02
CA ASP A 460 -39.85 35.76 -7.79
C ASP A 460 -40.48 35.98 -9.17
N LYS A 461 -40.92 34.89 -9.83
CA LYS A 461 -41.65 34.97 -11.10
C LYS A 461 -43.03 35.63 -10.94
N VAL A 462 -43.74 35.33 -9.86
CA VAL A 462 -45.01 36.01 -9.55
C VAL A 462 -44.76 37.49 -9.30
N VAL A 463 -43.80 37.85 -8.43
CA VAL A 463 -43.43 39.26 -8.19
C VAL A 463 -43.03 39.96 -9.50
N ALA A 464 -42.25 39.30 -10.36
CA ALA A 464 -41.87 39.83 -11.66
C ALA A 464 -43.06 40.04 -12.61
N ALA A 465 -44.10 39.20 -12.54
CA ALA A 465 -45.31 39.35 -13.36
C ALA A 465 -46.03 40.68 -13.11
N PHE A 466 -45.96 41.20 -11.87
CA PHE A 466 -46.54 42.48 -11.46
C PHE A 466 -45.69 43.71 -11.86
N ARG A 467 -44.46 43.54 -12.36
CA ARG A 467 -43.63 44.68 -12.79
C ARG A 467 -44.30 45.46 -13.92
N GLY A 468 -44.33 46.79 -13.77
CA GLY A 468 -44.91 47.73 -14.74
C GLY A 468 -46.45 47.74 -14.78
N ILE A 469 -47.13 47.14 -13.80
CA ILE A 469 -48.59 47.14 -13.70
C ILE A 469 -49.02 48.06 -12.57
N HIS A 470 -49.81 49.08 -12.89
CA HIS A 470 -50.28 50.09 -11.93
C HIS A 470 -51.80 50.30 -12.12
N PRO A 471 -52.64 50.04 -11.09
CA PRO A 471 -52.29 49.41 -9.81
C PRO A 471 -51.83 47.94 -10.01
N PRO A 472 -50.97 47.37 -9.12
CA PRO A 472 -50.36 46.06 -9.30
C PRO A 472 -51.36 44.92 -9.03
N ARG A 473 -52.36 44.80 -9.92
CA ARG A 473 -53.46 43.84 -9.82
C ARG A 473 -53.48 42.94 -11.04
N LEU A 474 -53.46 41.63 -10.83
CA LEU A 474 -53.48 40.62 -11.90
C LEU A 474 -54.40 39.46 -11.54
N THR A 475 -55.11 38.92 -12.53
CA THR A 475 -55.85 37.66 -12.39
C THR A 475 -54.89 36.47 -12.35
N MET A 476 -55.33 35.33 -11.81
CA MET A 476 -54.54 34.09 -11.81
C MET A 476 -54.01 33.72 -13.22
N LYS A 477 -54.86 33.87 -14.24
CA LYS A 477 -54.50 33.62 -15.64
C LYS A 477 -53.37 34.55 -16.10
N GLN A 478 -53.41 35.83 -15.72
CA GLN A 478 -52.37 36.79 -16.07
C GLN A 478 -51.06 36.53 -15.33
N ILE A 479 -51.11 36.19 -14.04
CA ILE A 479 -49.92 35.79 -13.25
C ILE A 479 -49.25 34.58 -13.90
N ARG A 480 -50.03 33.56 -14.25
CA ARG A 480 -49.53 32.34 -14.92
C ARG A 480 -48.81 32.64 -16.22
N VAL A 481 -49.45 33.44 -17.09
CA VAL A 481 -48.91 33.78 -18.42
C VAL A 481 -47.68 34.68 -18.31
N ARG A 482 -47.75 35.76 -17.52
CA ARG A 482 -46.65 36.74 -17.38
C ARG A 482 -45.46 36.18 -16.61
N GLY A 483 -45.72 35.33 -15.59
CA GLY A 483 -44.68 34.68 -14.80
C GLY A 483 -44.08 33.42 -15.47
N GLY A 484 -44.66 32.95 -16.59
CA GLY A 484 -44.24 31.71 -17.24
C GLY A 484 -44.35 30.50 -16.31
N LEU A 485 -45.46 30.39 -15.58
CA LEU A 485 -45.73 29.33 -14.62
C LEU A 485 -46.75 28.34 -15.19
N LYS A 486 -46.67 27.07 -14.76
CA LYS A 486 -47.74 26.08 -14.99
C LYS A 486 -48.88 26.35 -14.01
N THR A 487 -50.11 25.91 -14.32
CA THR A 487 -51.32 26.18 -13.51
C THR A 487 -51.13 25.80 -12.04
N ALA A 488 -50.77 24.55 -11.75
CA ALA A 488 -50.58 24.07 -10.37
C ALA A 488 -49.50 24.87 -9.61
N ALA A 489 -48.37 25.17 -10.28
CA ALA A 489 -47.29 25.93 -9.68
C ALA A 489 -47.68 27.40 -9.38
N ALA A 490 -48.54 27.99 -10.21
CA ALA A 490 -49.07 29.33 -9.99
C ALA A 490 -50.06 29.37 -8.81
N GLU A 491 -50.97 28.40 -8.74
CA GLU A 491 -51.94 28.28 -7.64
C GLU A 491 -51.24 28.05 -6.29
N GLU A 492 -50.26 27.14 -6.26
CA GLU A 492 -49.48 26.83 -5.07
C GLU A 492 -48.71 28.05 -4.53
N VAL A 493 -47.98 28.75 -5.41
CA VAL A 493 -47.16 29.89 -4.99
C VAL A 493 -48.00 31.10 -4.64
N VAL A 494 -49.12 31.35 -5.33
CA VAL A 494 -50.05 32.43 -4.97
C VAL A 494 -50.69 32.14 -3.62
N GLY A 495 -51.14 30.90 -3.38
CA GLY A 495 -51.67 30.50 -2.07
C GLY A 495 -50.63 30.64 -0.95
N TYR A 496 -49.36 30.31 -1.23
CA TYR A 496 -48.26 30.58 -0.30
C TYR A 496 -48.08 32.09 -0.05
N MET A 497 -47.98 32.91 -1.10
CA MET A 497 -47.80 34.36 -0.99
C MET A 497 -48.98 35.05 -0.29
N MET A 498 -50.20 34.55 -0.42
CA MET A 498 -51.36 35.05 0.33
C MET A 498 -51.27 34.73 1.83
N ARG A 499 -50.78 33.52 2.19
CA ARG A 499 -50.59 33.14 3.60
C ARG A 499 -49.52 33.98 4.31
N ILE A 500 -48.49 34.40 3.58
CA ILE A 500 -47.45 35.30 4.10
C ILE A 500 -47.78 36.79 3.83
N GLU A 501 -49.03 37.09 3.46
CA GLU A 501 -49.57 38.44 3.27
C GLU A 501 -48.86 39.30 2.21
N GLU A 502 -48.13 38.66 1.30
CA GLU A 502 -47.49 39.33 0.17
C GLU A 502 -48.46 39.59 -1.00
N LEU A 503 -49.54 38.82 -1.07
CA LEU A 503 -50.67 39.02 -1.96
C LEU A 503 -51.96 39.15 -1.14
N LYS A 504 -52.89 39.96 -1.64
CA LYS A 504 -54.27 40.03 -1.13
C LYS A 504 -55.28 39.95 -2.27
N ASP A 505 -56.50 39.55 -1.97
CA ASP A 505 -57.58 39.52 -2.96
C ASP A 505 -57.92 40.93 -3.47
N ALA A 506 -58.18 41.04 -4.77
CA ALA A 506 -58.55 42.29 -5.42
C ALA A 506 -59.41 42.07 -6.67
N LYS A 507 -60.11 43.12 -7.11
CA LYS A 507 -60.82 43.13 -8.39
C LYS A 507 -59.94 43.70 -9.49
N VAL A 508 -59.85 42.98 -10.61
CA VAL A 508 -59.09 43.38 -11.81
C VAL A 508 -60.07 43.74 -12.93
N LYS A 509 -60.01 44.98 -13.43
CA LYS A 509 -60.80 45.41 -14.60
C LYS A 509 -60.11 45.00 -15.90
N ALA A 510 -60.83 44.33 -16.80
CA ALA A 510 -60.34 44.06 -18.14
C ALA A 510 -60.76 45.15 -19.14
N GLY A 511 -60.19 45.13 -20.35
CA GLY A 511 -60.46 46.12 -21.41
C GLY A 511 -61.91 46.14 -21.91
N ASN A 512 -62.74 45.15 -21.54
CA ASN A 512 -64.17 45.09 -21.82
C ASN A 512 -65.04 45.66 -20.67
N ASN A 513 -64.44 46.37 -19.71
CA ASN A 513 -65.08 46.93 -18.52
C ASN A 513 -65.71 45.91 -17.55
N GLN A 514 -65.44 44.60 -17.72
CA GLN A 514 -65.82 43.57 -16.76
C GLN A 514 -64.78 43.44 -15.66
N GLU A 515 -65.24 43.15 -14.44
CA GLU A 515 -64.39 42.89 -13.27
C GLU A 515 -64.21 41.39 -13.04
N TYR A 516 -62.97 40.98 -12.78
CA TYR A 516 -62.61 39.61 -12.46
C TYR A 516 -61.91 39.53 -11.11
N ASP A 517 -62.00 38.37 -10.46
CA ASP A 517 -61.21 38.08 -9.27
C ASP A 517 -59.72 37.98 -9.62
N GLY A 518 -58.90 38.62 -8.82
CA GLY A 518 -57.45 38.61 -8.96
C GLY A 518 -56.77 38.97 -7.66
N PHE A 519 -55.48 39.26 -7.76
CA PHE A 519 -54.60 39.48 -6.62
C PHE A 519 -53.88 40.81 -6.76
N GLU A 520 -53.70 41.50 -5.65
CA GLU A 520 -52.89 42.72 -5.54
C GLU A 520 -51.59 42.40 -4.79
N LEU A 521 -50.45 42.78 -5.36
CA LEU A 521 -49.15 42.66 -4.71
C LEU A 521 -49.01 43.71 -3.60
N VAL A 522 -48.81 43.25 -2.37
CA VAL A 522 -48.72 44.08 -1.16
C VAL A 522 -47.28 44.46 -0.83
N VAL A 523 -46.31 43.66 -1.28
CA VAL A 523 -44.88 43.91 -1.04
C VAL A 523 -44.43 45.16 -1.81
N GLU A 524 -43.96 46.19 -1.08
CA GLU A 524 -43.31 47.36 -1.68
C GLU A 524 -42.13 46.89 -2.52
N GLN A 525 -42.19 47.13 -3.84
CA GLN A 525 -41.02 46.96 -4.68
C GLN A 525 -39.96 47.97 -4.20
N PRO A 526 -38.72 47.56 -3.86
CA PRO A 526 -37.66 48.52 -3.65
C PRO A 526 -37.53 49.35 -4.93
N ARG A 527 -37.79 50.66 -4.83
CA ARG A 527 -37.64 51.60 -5.95
C ARG A 527 -36.19 51.49 -6.44
N LYS A 528 -36.00 51.03 -7.68
CA LYS A 528 -34.71 51.20 -8.36
C LYS A 528 -34.38 52.69 -8.34
N ALA A 529 -33.29 53.06 -7.70
CA ALA A 529 -32.71 54.40 -7.82
C ALA A 529 -32.47 54.67 -9.31
N THR A 530 -33.29 55.57 -9.88
CA THR A 530 -33.06 56.11 -11.20
C THR A 530 -31.79 56.94 -11.15
N GLY A 531 -30.81 56.56 -11.97
CA GLY A 531 -29.56 57.29 -12.07
C GLY A 531 -29.79 58.71 -12.57
N ASP A 532 -29.25 59.66 -11.83
CA ASP A 532 -28.64 60.85 -12.40
C ASP A 532 -27.59 61.36 -11.41
N HIS A 533 -26.32 61.18 -11.75
CA HIS A 533 -25.23 62.05 -11.32
C HIS A 533 -24.04 61.81 -12.24
N ARG A 534 -23.98 62.65 -13.28
CA ARG A 534 -22.70 63.10 -13.83
C ARG A 534 -21.95 63.91 -12.76
N ASP A 535 -20.63 63.85 -12.89
CA ASP A 535 -19.60 64.67 -12.25
C ASP A 535 -19.33 64.44 -10.76
N LEU A 536 -18.22 63.75 -10.46
CA LEU A 536 -16.99 64.38 -9.95
C LEU A 536 -15.93 63.32 -9.57
N PHE A 537 -14.66 63.71 -9.78
CA PHE A 537 -13.40 63.10 -9.35
C PHE A 537 -12.70 62.05 -10.24
N THR A 538 -11.90 62.60 -11.14
CA THR A 538 -10.54 62.13 -11.46
C THR A 538 -9.70 62.00 -10.19
N GLY A 539 -9.11 60.82 -9.93
CA GLY A 539 -8.13 60.59 -8.87
C GLY A 539 -7.44 59.24 -9.03
N THR A 540 -6.18 59.29 -9.47
CA THR A 540 -5.25 58.21 -9.80
C THR A 540 -5.06 57.18 -8.66
N PRO A 541 -4.77 55.89 -8.94
CA PRO A 541 -4.59 54.89 -7.89
C PRO A 541 -3.16 54.90 -7.33
N GLY A 542 -3.04 55.15 -6.02
CA GLY A 542 -1.85 54.89 -5.22
C GLY A 542 -1.97 53.55 -4.49
N VAL A 543 -0.98 52.68 -4.71
CA VAL A 543 -0.72 51.43 -3.97
C VAL A 543 -0.35 51.76 -2.52
N PRO A 544 -0.73 50.93 -1.53
CA PRO A 544 0.33 50.27 -0.75
C PRO A 544 0.01 48.86 -0.21
N GLN A 545 1.01 47.99 -0.41
CA GLN A 545 1.64 47.04 0.52
C GLN A 545 0.79 45.98 1.24
#